data_AF-X1S259-F1
#
_entry.id   AF-X1S259-F1
#
_cell.length_a   1.000
_cell.length_b   1.000
_cell.length_c   1.000
_cell.angle_alpha   90.00
_cell.angle_beta   90.00
_cell.angle_gamma   90.00
#
_symmetry.space_group_name_H-M   'P 1'
#
loop_
_entity.id
_entity.type
_entity.pdbx_description
1 polymer ?
#
loop_
_entity_poly.entity_id
_entity_poly.type
_entity_poly.pdbx_seq_one_letter_code
_entity_poly.pdbx_strand_id
1 'polypeptide(L)'
;MKYIKREDYEGVEIDPKIGMFRFSCCDCGLVHDMAVAIEENGNIGLAFKRNNRATAQIRKHKGDKLFDKAIEHLIRESRLGILIDGRKAAR
;
A
#
# COMPACT_ATOMS: atom_id res chain seq x y z
N MET A 1 -3.27 -6.47 -8.91
CA MET A 1 -1.80 -6.27 -9.00
C MET A 1 -1.25 -6.20 -7.59
N LYS A 2 -0.33 -7.11 -7.23
CA LYS A 2 0.30 -7.15 -5.90
C LYS A 2 1.38 -6.07 -5.87
N TYR A 3 1.27 -5.09 -4.97
CA TYR A 3 2.28 -4.05 -4.82
C TYR A 3 3.57 -4.66 -4.28
N ILE A 4 4.71 -4.30 -4.85
CA ILE A 4 6.01 -4.69 -4.32
C ILE A 4 6.33 -3.68 -3.22
N LYS A 5 6.30 -4.14 -1.96
CA LYS A 5 6.80 -3.36 -0.83
C LYS A 5 8.32 -3.46 -0.86
N ARG A 6 9.00 -2.32 -0.79
CA ARG A 6 10.46 -2.23 -0.69
C ARG A 6 10.87 -1.68 0.66
N GLU A 7 12.10 -1.96 1.06
CA GLU A 7 12.69 -1.51 2.32
C GLU A 7 13.69 -0.37 2.11
N ASP A 8 14.08 0.28 3.21
CA ASP A 8 15.04 1.39 3.16
C ASP A 8 16.39 0.89 2.61
N TYR A 9 17.04 1.73 1.79
CA TYR A 9 18.31 1.41 1.10
C TYR A 9 18.22 0.31 0.02
N GLU A 10 17.04 -0.17 -0.33
CA GLU A 10 16.87 -1.14 -1.41
C GLU A 10 17.03 -0.46 -2.79
N GLY A 11 18.02 -0.91 -3.56
CA GLY A 11 18.23 -0.47 -4.93
C GLY A 11 17.05 -0.83 -5.84
N VAL A 12 16.64 0.12 -6.67
CA VAL A 12 15.55 -0.04 -7.65
C VAL A 12 16.08 0.24 -9.03
N GLU A 13 16.05 -0.78 -9.89
CA GLU A 13 16.17 -0.58 -11.33
C GLU A 13 14.80 -0.24 -11.90
N ILE A 14 14.74 0.86 -12.66
CA ILE A 14 13.55 1.31 -13.35
C ILE A 14 13.85 1.21 -14.84
N ASP A 15 13.14 0.34 -15.54
CA ASP A 15 13.16 0.32 -17.00
C ASP A 15 12.36 1.54 -17.50
N PRO A 16 13.00 2.49 -18.21
CA PRO A 16 12.32 3.67 -18.75
C PRO A 16 11.17 3.31 -19.70
N LYS A 17 11.20 2.12 -20.32
CA LYS A 17 10.17 1.65 -21.26
C LYS A 17 8.87 1.22 -20.56
N ILE A 18 8.93 0.87 -19.28
CA ILE A 18 7.78 0.42 -18.48
C ILE A 18 6.92 1.62 -18.01
N GLY A 19 7.48 2.84 -18.04
CA GLY A 19 6.75 4.10 -18.04
C GLY A 19 6.17 4.57 -16.70
N MET A 20 5.88 3.68 -15.74
CA MET A 20 5.31 4.08 -14.45
C MET A 20 5.72 3.17 -13.28
N PHE A 21 6.26 3.78 -12.24
CA PHE A 21 6.59 3.17 -10.95
C PHE A 21 5.61 3.62 -9.86
N ARG A 22 5.01 2.70 -9.12
CA ARG A 22 4.08 3.04 -8.02
C ARG A 22 4.72 2.77 -6.67
N PHE A 23 4.64 3.75 -5.77
CA PHE A 23 5.17 3.62 -4.41
C PHE A 23 4.26 4.25 -3.35
N SER A 24 4.40 3.77 -2.12
CA SER A 24 3.77 4.37 -0.93
C SER A 24 4.77 5.33 -0.29
N CYS A 25 4.42 6.60 -0.14
CA CYS A 25 5.24 7.58 0.54
C CYS A 25 5.08 7.42 2.07
N CYS A 26 6.20 7.33 2.79
CA CYS A 26 6.22 7.25 4.25
C CYS A 26 5.85 8.58 4.93
N ASP A 27 6.23 9.71 4.34
CA ASP A 27 6.01 11.05 4.89
C ASP A 27 4.53 11.46 4.84
N CYS A 28 3.90 11.41 3.65
CA CYS A 28 2.49 11.82 3.51
C CYS A 28 1.48 10.67 3.70
N GLY A 29 1.94 9.42 3.78
CA GLY A 29 1.08 8.24 3.92
C GLY A 29 0.17 7.94 2.73
N LEU A 30 0.45 8.54 1.56
CA LEU A 30 -0.31 8.35 0.31
C LEU A 30 0.46 7.48 -0.69
N VAL A 31 -0.27 6.96 -1.69
CA VAL A 31 0.33 6.25 -2.82
C VAL A 31 0.50 7.19 -4.00
N HIS A 32 1.65 7.14 -4.64
CA HIS A 32 2.01 7.93 -5.82
C HIS A 32 2.40 7.02 -6.97
N ASP A 33 2.04 7.44 -8.18
CA ASP A 33 2.62 6.95 -9.42
C ASP A 33 3.72 7.94 -9.84
N MET A 34 4.89 7.44 -10.21
CA MET A 34 6.04 8.17 -10.71
C MET A 34 6.36 7.72 -12.13
N ALA A 35 6.49 8.66 -13.05
CA ALA A 35 7.06 8.40 -14.37
C ALA A 35 8.50 8.91 -14.39
N VAL A 36 9.37 8.15 -15.05
CA VAL A 36 10.79 8.47 -15.24
C VAL A 36 11.06 8.52 -16.73
N ALA A 37 11.69 9.60 -17.19
CA ALA A 37 12.16 9.75 -18.56
C ALA A 37 13.65 10.11 -18.55
N ILE A 38 14.40 9.57 -19.51
CA ILE A 38 15.77 10.00 -19.78
C ILE A 38 15.70 10.89 -21.01
N GLU A 39 16.12 12.14 -20.86
CA GLU A 39 16.17 13.12 -21.94
C GLU A 39 17.44 12.92 -22.79
N GLU A 40 17.40 13.37 -24.05
CA GLU A 40 18.54 13.25 -24.98
C GLU A 40 19.78 14.02 -24.52
N ASN A 41 19.60 15.06 -23.69
CA ASN A 41 20.66 15.84 -23.07
C ASN A 41 21.29 15.15 -21.83
N GLY A 42 20.83 13.94 -21.48
CA GLY A 42 21.29 13.18 -20.31
C GLY A 42 20.58 13.53 -18.99
N ASN A 43 19.59 14.42 -19.00
CA ASN A 43 18.80 14.74 -17.82
C ASN A 43 17.78 13.63 -17.50
N ILE A 44 17.39 13.57 -16.23
CA ILE A 44 16.33 12.67 -15.76
C ILE A 44 15.08 13.51 -15.45
N GLY A 45 14.03 13.28 -16.23
CA GLY A 45 12.70 13.83 -15.97
C GLY A 45 11.92 12.95 -15.01
N LEU A 46 11.38 13.54 -13.94
CA LEU A 46 10.54 12.86 -12.96
C LEU A 46 9.17 13.55 -12.88
N ALA A 47 8.09 12.78 -12.99
CA ALA A 47 6.74 13.27 -12.81
C ALA A 47 5.98 12.42 -11.79
N PHE A 48 5.29 13.07 -10.86
CA PHE A 48 4.54 12.39 -9.79
C PHE A 48 3.06 12.70 -9.88
N LYS A 49 2.23 11.68 -9.71
CA LYS A 49 0.77 11.81 -9.58
C LYS A 49 0.28 11.03 -8.37
N ARG A 50 -0.52 11.69 -7.54
CA ARG A 50 -1.19 11.03 -6.42
C ARG A 50 -2.20 9.99 -6.94
N ASN A 51 -2.15 8.77 -6.39
CA ASN A 51 -3.08 7.70 -6.69
C ASN A 51 -4.09 7.50 -5.54
N ASN A 52 -5.24 8.16 -5.66
CA ASN A 52 -6.31 8.10 -4.65
C ASN A 52 -6.87 6.69 -4.47
N ARG A 53 -7.02 5.93 -5.55
CA ARG A 53 -7.57 4.57 -5.51
C ARG A 53 -6.68 3.62 -4.73
N ALA A 54 -5.37 3.62 -5.04
CA ALA A 54 -4.41 2.77 -4.36
C ALA A 54 -4.25 3.18 -2.88
N THR A 55 -4.28 4.48 -2.60
CA THR A 55 -4.30 4.99 -1.21
C THR A 55 -5.50 4.45 -0.43
N ALA A 56 -6.71 4.55 -0.99
CA ALA A 56 -7.92 4.03 -0.35
C ALA A 56 -7.83 2.52 -0.13
N GLN A 57 -7.26 1.78 -1.09
CA GLN A 57 -7.06 0.34 -0.97
C GLN A 57 -6.09 -0.02 0.18
N ILE A 58 -4.95 0.68 0.31
CA ILE A 58 -4.03 0.48 1.45
C ILE A 58 -4.74 0.77 2.77
N ARG A 59 -5.51 1.85 2.85
CA ARG A 59 -6.23 2.23 4.08
C ARG A 59 -7.25 1.17 4.50
N LYS A 60 -8.02 0.63 3.55
CA LYS A 60 -8.97 -0.46 3.82
C LYS A 60 -8.25 -1.69 4.37
N HIS A 61 -7.21 -2.17 3.67
CA HIS A 61 -6.46 -3.36 4.12
C HIS A 61 -5.61 -3.16 5.38
N LYS A 62 -5.20 -1.93 5.71
CA LYS A 62 -4.57 -1.60 7.00
C LYS A 62 -5.59 -1.53 8.13
N GLY A 63 -6.77 -0.94 7.87
CA GLY A 63 -7.87 -0.83 8.83
C GLY A 63 -8.38 -2.20 9.25
N ASP A 64 -8.62 -3.10 8.28
CA ASP A 64 -9.07 -4.47 8.55
C ASP A 64 -8.10 -5.22 9.45
N LYS A 65 -6.78 -5.13 9.19
CA LYS A 65 -5.75 -5.79 10.01
C LYS A 65 -5.62 -5.22 11.42
N LEU A 66 -5.90 -3.93 11.61
CA LEU A 66 -5.85 -3.32 12.94
C LEU A 66 -7.07 -3.72 13.77
N PHE A 67 -8.24 -3.76 13.12
CA PHE A 67 -9.49 -4.22 13.73
C PHE A 67 -9.43 -5.72 14.04
N ASP A 68 -8.96 -6.55 13.11
CA ASP A 68 -8.76 -7.98 13.31
C ASP A 68 -7.79 -8.26 14.46
N LYS A 69 -6.65 -7.54 14.53
CA LYS A 69 -5.70 -7.66 15.65
C LYS A 69 -6.27 -7.18 16.98
N ALA A 70 -7.04 -6.10 16.98
CA ALA A 70 -7.71 -5.62 18.19
C ALA A 70 -8.74 -6.63 18.69
N ILE A 71 -9.51 -7.24 17.77
CA ILE A 71 -10.43 -8.33 18.09
C ILE A 71 -9.67 -9.57 18.59
N GLU A 72 -8.58 -9.98 17.93
CA GLU A 72 -7.74 -11.09 18.40
C GLU A 72 -7.17 -10.83 19.80
N HIS A 73 -6.73 -9.60 20.09
CA HIS A 73 -6.21 -9.21 21.40
C HIS A 73 -7.31 -9.23 22.47
N LEU A 74 -8.50 -8.68 22.15
CA LEU A 74 -9.67 -8.73 23.02
C LEU A 74 -10.12 -10.16 23.29
N ILE A 75 -10.15 -11.04 22.28
CA ILE A 75 -10.48 -12.46 22.42
C ILE A 75 -9.43 -13.22 23.24
N ARG A 76 -8.15 -12.83 23.14
CA ARG A 76 -7.05 -13.49 23.85
C ARG A 76 -6.96 -13.08 25.31
N GLU A 77 -7.23 -11.82 25.63
CA GLU A 77 -7.19 -11.30 27.00
C GLU A 77 -8.50 -11.50 27.76
N SER A 78 -9.62 -11.48 27.06
CA SER A 78 -10.92 -11.82 27.65
C SER A 78 -11.07 -13.34 27.57
N ARG A 79 -11.39 -14.02 28.67
CA ARG A 79 -11.90 -15.41 28.66
C ARG A 79 -13.28 -15.53 27.97
N LEU A 80 -13.57 -14.71 26.97
CA LEU A 80 -14.80 -14.72 26.19
C LEU A 80 -14.60 -15.66 24.99
N GLY A 81 -14.71 -16.96 25.27
CA GLY A 81 -15.03 -17.93 24.24
C GLY A 81 -16.48 -17.74 23.81
N ILE A 82 -16.77 -16.71 23.01
CA ILE A 82 -18.10 -16.51 22.43
C ILE A 82 -17.96 -16.10 20.96
N LEU A 83 -18.19 -17.12 20.11
CA LEU A 83 -18.84 -17.10 18.79
C LEU A 83 -18.82 -15.75 18.03
N ILE A 84 -17.92 -15.64 17.05
CA ILE A 84 -18.13 -14.72 15.93
C ILE A 84 -18.10 -15.54 14.63
N ASP A 85 -19.09 -16.42 14.49
CA ASP A 85 -19.49 -16.93 13.18
C ASP A 85 -20.38 -15.87 12.51
N GLY A 86 -19.73 -14.83 12.00
CA GLY A 86 -20.38 -13.65 11.42
C GLY A 86 -19.97 -13.35 9.98
N ARG A 87 -19.22 -14.24 9.31
CA ARG A 87 -18.86 -14.08 7.89
C ARG A 87 -20.00 -14.50 6.95
N LYS A 88 -21.20 -13.97 7.13
CA LYS A 88 -22.24 -13.79 6.10
C LYS A 88 -23.08 -12.59 6.58
N ALA A 89 -23.22 -11.47 5.88
CA ALA A 89 -23.49 -11.34 4.47
C ALA A 89 -22.96 -10.00 3.95
N ALA A 90 -22.17 -10.07 2.87
CA ALA A 90 -22.11 -9.01 1.89
C ALA A 90 -23.36 -9.10 1.00
N ARG A 91 -24.13 -8.01 0.92
CA ARG A 91 -24.83 -7.54 -0.29
C ARG A 91 -25.14 -6.07 -0.13
#